data_AF-A0A2E9K2H7-F1
#
_entry.id   AF-A0A2E9K2H7-F1
#
_cell.length_a   1.000
_cell.length_b   1.000
_cell.length_c   1.000
_cell.angle_alpha   90.00
_cell.angle_beta   90.00
_cell.angle_gamma   90.00
#
_symmetry.space_group_name_H-M   'P 1'
#
loop_
_entity.id
_entity.type
_entity.pdbx_description
1 polymer ?
#
loop_
_entity_poly.entity_id
_entity_poly.type
_entity_poly.pdbx_seq_one_letter_code
_entity_poly.pdbx_strand_id
1 'polypeptide(L)'
;MKHLLIISGIAVLSGCAQIPHVEQSYFGTKTSVSIKTTQTITCSENHVGGDTVYSLHMTSSMVPTITYSADYSKKFTYDYSKLNGLLSDGTATIEFYDDGRLKSVNSSASGNGDSIVSTLVSFYTGLKSDDKDDATITSICQSVIAVSGDKKPLTISGLLELSGSEIDVNDDGEPVEYFTILSSDNNIMAPILTQNKPKVTIAMSDHSPRSSETSGDEKATNVLIVQTPASYIFTVNWLDFTGETYASENFSVLVPEQGSTKAIPMPEPSLFGKIDMELSLAESGMITKLKYGTTDVASGSDSINSLIETVTSTTSEKAAAIQAEADLIKQQQRLIKCKADPENCE
;
A
#
# COMPACT_ATOMS: atom_id res chain seq x y z
N MET A 1 -42.04 -33.48 62.52
CA MET A 1 -40.69 -33.01 62.15
C MET A 1 -40.14 -33.90 61.04
N LYS A 2 -40.23 -33.45 59.79
CA LYS A 2 -39.70 -33.97 58.50
C LYS A 2 -40.65 -33.38 57.44
N HIS A 3 -40.15 -32.82 56.35
CA HIS A 3 -40.87 -32.04 55.30
C HIS A 3 -40.90 -30.51 55.47
N LEU A 4 -39.72 -29.88 55.63
CA LEU A 4 -39.62 -28.42 55.42
C LEU A 4 -38.21 -27.97 54.96
N LEU A 5 -37.63 -28.61 53.93
CA LEU A 5 -36.29 -28.25 53.46
C LEU A 5 -36.02 -28.61 51.97
N ILE A 6 -37.01 -28.45 51.07
CA ILE A 6 -36.83 -28.66 49.62
C ILE A 6 -37.68 -27.66 48.80
N ILE A 7 -37.57 -26.34 49.03
CA ILE A 7 -38.16 -25.31 48.12
C ILE A 7 -37.26 -24.06 48.05
N SER A 8 -35.93 -24.23 48.08
CA SER A 8 -34.97 -23.12 47.96
C SER A 8 -33.81 -23.50 47.04
N GLY A 9 -34.13 -24.11 45.89
CA GLY A 9 -33.16 -24.62 44.92
C GLY A 9 -33.56 -24.42 43.46
N ILE A 10 -34.48 -23.50 43.14
CA ILE A 10 -34.94 -23.20 41.77
C ILE A 10 -35.15 -21.68 41.60
N ALA A 11 -34.13 -20.88 41.88
CA ALA A 11 -34.19 -19.41 41.68
C ALA A 11 -32.87 -18.82 41.16
N VAL A 12 -32.01 -19.63 40.52
CA VAL A 12 -30.72 -19.17 39.94
C VAL A 12 -30.64 -19.44 38.42
N LEU A 13 -31.70 -19.94 37.81
CA LEU A 13 -31.75 -20.20 36.36
C LEU A 13 -32.67 -19.18 35.70
N SER A 14 -32.12 -18.13 35.07
CA SER A 14 -32.70 -17.43 33.89
C SER A 14 -32.20 -15.99 33.70
N GLY A 15 -30.93 -15.72 33.98
CA GLY A 15 -30.26 -14.58 33.38
C GLY A 15 -29.63 -14.99 32.05
N CYS A 16 -30.42 -15.41 31.05
CA CYS A 16 -29.88 -15.59 29.70
C CYS A 16 -29.40 -14.22 29.23
N ALA A 17 -28.09 -14.03 29.11
CA ALA A 17 -27.51 -12.78 28.66
C ALA A 17 -27.80 -12.64 27.16
N GLN A 18 -28.93 -12.03 26.81
CA GLN A 18 -29.26 -11.75 25.42
C GLN A 18 -28.35 -10.62 24.90
N ILE A 19 -27.77 -10.79 23.71
CA ILE A 19 -27.00 -9.72 23.07
C ILE A 19 -28.01 -8.60 22.77
N PRO A 20 -27.79 -7.39 23.30
CA PRO A 20 -28.68 -6.27 23.02
C PRO A 20 -28.72 -5.99 21.51
N HIS A 21 -29.83 -5.45 21.04
CA HIS A 21 -29.97 -5.04 19.63
C HIS A 21 -29.05 -3.84 19.36
N VAL A 22 -27.81 -4.13 19.00
CA VAL A 22 -26.78 -3.14 18.70
C VAL A 22 -26.43 -3.26 17.23
N GLU A 23 -26.64 -2.17 16.51
CA GLU A 23 -26.08 -1.99 15.18
C GLU A 23 -24.74 -1.29 15.32
N GLN A 24 -23.70 -1.90 14.77
CA GLN A 24 -22.38 -1.30 14.72
C GLN A 24 -22.05 -0.98 13.28
N SER A 25 -21.64 0.27 13.06
CA SER A 25 -21.17 0.70 11.76
C SER A 25 -19.66 0.83 11.72
N TYR A 26 -19.11 0.69 10.52
CA TYR A 26 -17.71 0.96 10.21
C TYR A 26 -17.60 1.59 8.83
N PHE A 27 -16.44 2.18 8.56
CA PHE A 27 -16.15 2.82 7.28
C PHE A 27 -15.41 1.87 6.34
N GLY A 28 -15.62 2.07 5.05
CA GLY A 28 -14.77 1.51 4.01
C GLY A 28 -13.37 2.09 4.06
N THR A 29 -12.48 1.53 3.25
CA THR A 29 -11.12 2.02 3.11
C THR A 29 -11.02 2.90 1.86
N LYS A 30 -10.21 3.95 1.94
CA LYS A 30 -9.67 4.69 0.79
C LYS A 30 -8.15 4.67 0.76
N THR A 31 -7.57 4.72 -0.43
CA THR A 31 -6.14 4.76 -0.69
C THR A 31 -5.68 6.17 -1.06
N SER A 32 -4.52 6.56 -0.54
CA SER A 32 -3.75 7.69 -1.05
C SER A 32 -2.33 7.24 -1.37
N VAL A 33 -1.87 7.60 -2.56
CA VAL A 33 -0.53 7.28 -3.07
C VAL A 33 0.25 8.57 -3.22
N SER A 34 1.40 8.65 -2.57
CA SER A 34 2.36 9.74 -2.73
C SER A 34 3.65 9.18 -3.33
N ILE A 35 4.01 9.60 -4.54
CA ILE A 35 5.24 9.18 -5.21
C ILE A 35 6.23 10.33 -5.16
N LYS A 36 7.28 10.17 -4.35
CA LYS A 36 8.42 11.09 -4.37
C LYS A 36 9.44 10.59 -5.38
N THR A 37 9.75 11.39 -6.37
CA THR A 37 10.78 11.09 -7.37
C THR A 37 12.02 11.93 -7.11
N THR A 38 13.19 11.36 -7.34
CA THR A 38 14.47 12.05 -7.27
C THR A 38 15.30 11.68 -8.48
N GLN A 39 15.79 12.68 -9.18
CA GLN A 39 16.71 12.52 -10.29
C GLN A 39 17.98 13.33 -9.98
N THR A 40 19.12 12.66 -10.04
CA THR A 40 20.43 13.25 -9.86
C THR A 40 21.16 13.24 -11.19
N ILE A 41 21.58 14.40 -11.65
CA ILE A 41 22.32 14.61 -12.88
C ILE A 41 23.73 15.04 -12.49
N THR A 42 24.74 14.38 -13.03
CA THR A 42 26.13 14.80 -12.89
C THR A 42 26.74 14.93 -14.27
N CYS A 43 27.46 16.01 -14.50
CA CYS A 43 28.25 16.18 -15.71
C CYS A 43 29.72 16.26 -15.33
N SER A 44 30.57 15.63 -16.13
CA SER A 44 32.02 15.79 -16.06
C SER A 44 32.56 16.31 -17.38
N GLU A 45 33.44 17.30 -17.28
CA GLU A 45 34.21 17.81 -18.39
C GLU A 45 35.52 17.02 -18.50
N ASN A 46 35.79 16.42 -19.65
CA ASN A 46 37.02 15.69 -19.93
C ASN A 46 37.71 16.30 -21.16
N HIS A 47 39.03 16.48 -21.11
CA HIS A 47 39.79 16.92 -22.28
C HIS A 47 40.48 15.72 -22.93
N VAL A 48 40.06 15.38 -24.14
CA VAL A 48 40.63 14.28 -24.93
C VAL A 48 41.23 14.86 -26.20
N GLY A 49 42.55 14.81 -26.34
CA GLY A 49 43.24 15.34 -27.53
C GLY A 49 43.17 16.87 -27.68
N GLY A 50 42.81 17.60 -26.63
CA GLY A 50 42.60 19.05 -26.65
C GLY A 50 41.15 19.48 -26.87
N ASP A 51 40.27 18.54 -27.25
CA ASP A 51 38.84 18.77 -27.36
C ASP A 51 38.15 18.50 -26.03
N THR A 52 37.12 19.30 -25.76
CA THR A 52 36.30 19.19 -24.53
C THR A 52 35.15 18.22 -24.80
N VAL A 53 35.11 17.13 -24.04
CA VAL A 53 34.10 16.07 -24.13
C VAL A 53 33.34 16.03 -22.81
N TYR A 54 32.03 16.21 -22.88
CA TYR A 54 31.15 16.12 -21.72
C TYR A 54 30.64 14.71 -21.53
N SER A 55 30.68 14.20 -20.30
CA SER A 55 30.03 12.95 -19.93
C SER A 55 28.85 13.25 -19.00
N LEU A 56 27.66 12.83 -19.43
CA LEU A 56 26.42 12.99 -18.69
C LEU A 56 26.10 11.69 -17.95
N HIS A 57 25.92 11.79 -16.63
CA HIS A 57 25.48 10.69 -15.79
C HIS A 57 24.16 11.06 -15.14
N MET A 58 23.13 10.26 -15.42
CA MET A 58 21.83 10.38 -14.79
C MET A 58 21.59 9.21 -13.85
N THR A 59 20.98 9.52 -12.72
CA THR A 59 20.51 8.56 -11.75
C THR A 59 19.11 8.94 -11.33
N SER A 60 18.21 7.97 -11.29
CA SER A 60 16.85 8.19 -10.80
C SER A 60 16.46 7.19 -9.75
N SER A 61 15.61 7.65 -8.84
CA SER A 61 14.94 6.84 -7.85
C SER A 61 13.54 7.37 -7.54
N MET A 62 12.62 6.47 -7.23
CA MET A 62 11.31 6.81 -6.67
C MET A 62 11.13 6.20 -5.29
N VAL A 63 10.21 6.79 -4.53
CA VAL A 63 9.79 6.36 -3.20
C VAL A 63 8.26 6.47 -3.16
N PRO A 64 7.52 5.39 -3.46
CA PRO A 64 6.09 5.37 -3.32
C PRO A 64 5.72 5.25 -1.83
N THR A 65 4.76 6.05 -1.39
CA THR A 65 4.18 6.02 -0.05
C THR A 65 2.69 5.75 -0.22
N ILE A 66 2.23 4.59 0.23
CA ILE A 66 0.83 4.19 0.14
C ILE A 66 0.24 4.29 1.54
N THR A 67 -0.85 5.05 1.68
CA THR A 67 -1.58 5.19 2.93
C THR A 67 -3.02 4.79 2.73
N TYR A 68 -3.59 4.19 3.77
CA TYR A 68 -4.98 3.77 3.79
C TYR A 68 -5.70 4.46 4.93
N SER A 69 -6.88 5.01 4.67
CA SER A 69 -7.69 5.70 5.67
C SER A 69 -9.17 5.38 5.52
N ALA A 70 -9.99 5.77 6.49
CA ALA A 70 -11.44 5.64 6.40
C ALA A 70 -12.04 6.47 5.25
N ASP A 71 -12.89 5.83 4.45
CA ASP A 71 -13.80 6.49 3.53
C ASP A 71 -15.13 6.77 4.25
N TYR A 72 -15.26 7.97 4.79
CA TYR A 72 -16.47 8.39 5.51
C TYR A 72 -17.72 8.46 4.61
N SER A 73 -17.58 8.39 3.28
CA SER A 73 -18.71 8.32 2.35
C SER A 73 -19.24 6.88 2.17
N LYS A 74 -18.42 5.87 2.45
CA LYS A 74 -18.78 4.45 2.36
C LYS A 74 -18.92 3.86 3.76
N LYS A 75 -20.17 3.74 4.22
CA LYS A 75 -20.50 3.19 5.54
C LYS A 75 -21.13 1.80 5.42
N PHE A 76 -20.63 0.86 6.20
CA PHE A 76 -21.19 -0.47 6.37
C PHE A 76 -21.79 -0.60 7.77
N THR A 77 -22.80 -1.45 7.92
CA THR A 77 -23.43 -1.71 9.21
C THR A 77 -23.61 -3.21 9.40
N TYR A 78 -23.35 -3.67 10.62
CA TYR A 78 -23.58 -5.03 11.05
C TYR A 78 -24.49 -5.00 12.28
N ASP A 79 -25.55 -5.79 12.24
CA ASP A 79 -26.48 -5.96 13.35
C ASP A 79 -26.09 -7.20 14.15
N TYR A 80 -25.62 -7.00 15.39
CA TYR A 80 -25.25 -8.10 16.28
C TYR A 80 -26.44 -8.91 16.76
N SER A 81 -27.66 -8.36 16.67
CA SER A 81 -28.88 -9.09 17.08
C SER A 81 -29.06 -10.37 16.27
N LYS A 82 -28.51 -10.40 15.06
CA LYS A 82 -28.46 -11.55 14.16
C LYS A 82 -27.64 -12.73 14.67
N LEU A 83 -26.74 -12.51 15.64
CA LEU A 83 -25.97 -13.56 16.29
C LEU A 83 -26.71 -14.20 17.47
N ASN A 84 -27.88 -13.69 17.85
CA ASN A 84 -28.67 -14.27 18.93
C ASN A 84 -29.25 -15.63 18.50
N GLY A 85 -28.73 -16.71 19.10
CA GLY A 85 -29.37 -18.00 19.10
C GLY A 85 -30.37 -18.12 20.25
N LEU A 86 -31.34 -19.03 20.12
CA LEU A 86 -32.30 -19.31 21.21
C LEU A 86 -31.61 -19.78 22.51
N LEU A 87 -30.44 -20.42 22.39
CA LEU A 87 -29.70 -21.08 23.48
C LEU A 87 -28.16 -20.89 23.39
N SER A 88 -27.67 -19.99 22.54
CA SER A 88 -26.22 -19.83 22.30
C SER A 88 -25.72 -18.49 22.86
N ASP A 89 -24.72 -18.55 23.74
CA ASP A 89 -23.98 -17.39 24.24
C ASP A 89 -22.89 -17.03 23.22
N GLY A 90 -23.29 -16.38 22.13
CA GLY A 90 -22.36 -15.85 21.14
C GLY A 90 -21.51 -14.72 21.73
N THR A 91 -20.20 -14.78 21.55
CA THR A 91 -19.32 -13.63 21.79
C THR A 91 -18.78 -13.16 20.45
N ALA A 92 -18.94 -11.87 20.19
CA ALA A 92 -18.43 -11.21 19.00
C ALA A 92 -17.55 -10.04 19.44
N THR A 93 -16.25 -10.12 19.17
CA THR A 93 -15.33 -8.98 19.33
C THR A 93 -15.07 -8.40 17.96
N ILE A 94 -15.44 -7.14 17.74
CA ILE A 94 -15.03 -6.42 16.54
C ILE A 94 -13.95 -5.42 16.93
N GLU A 95 -12.84 -5.46 16.21
CA GLU A 95 -11.77 -4.49 16.37
C GLU A 95 -11.79 -3.52 15.19
N PHE A 96 -11.50 -2.26 15.48
CA PHE A 96 -11.39 -1.20 14.50
C PHE A 96 -9.97 -0.65 14.47
N TYR A 97 -9.60 -0.07 13.34
CA TYR A 97 -8.50 0.89 13.28
C TYR A 97 -8.93 2.20 13.95
N ASP A 98 -7.96 3.06 14.28
CA ASP A 98 -8.21 4.34 14.96
C ASP A 98 -9.13 5.28 14.17
N ASP A 99 -9.25 5.08 12.85
CA ASP A 99 -10.13 5.83 11.95
C ASP A 99 -11.53 5.21 11.74
N GLY A 100 -11.85 4.12 12.44
CA GLY A 100 -13.16 3.47 12.40
C GLY A 100 -13.38 2.48 11.26
N ARG A 101 -12.32 2.10 10.53
CA ARG A 101 -12.36 0.96 9.60
C ARG A 101 -12.36 -0.37 10.35
N LEU A 102 -12.98 -1.39 9.77
CA LEU A 102 -12.96 -2.75 10.30
C LEU A 102 -11.55 -3.35 10.24
N LYS A 103 -11.02 -3.81 11.38
CA LYS A 103 -9.72 -4.49 11.48
C LYS A 103 -9.89 -6.00 11.58
N SER A 104 -10.75 -6.46 12.49
CA SER A 104 -10.95 -7.88 12.72
C SER A 104 -12.33 -8.17 13.31
N VAL A 105 -12.80 -9.42 13.15
CA VAL A 105 -13.95 -9.99 13.88
C VAL A 105 -13.48 -11.27 14.54
N ASN A 106 -13.67 -11.37 15.85
CA ASN A 106 -13.36 -12.53 16.69
C ASN A 106 -11.90 -13.00 16.61
N SER A 107 -10.99 -12.06 16.32
CA SER A 107 -9.55 -12.31 16.36
C SER A 107 -8.97 -11.73 17.63
N SER A 108 -8.19 -12.51 18.37
CA SER A 108 -7.26 -11.97 19.37
C SER A 108 -5.97 -11.56 18.65
N ALA A 109 -6.01 -10.45 17.91
CA ALA A 109 -4.87 -9.97 17.13
C ALA A 109 -4.15 -8.82 17.85
N SER A 110 -3.19 -9.15 18.74
CA SER A 110 -2.25 -8.18 19.30
C SER A 110 -1.18 -7.79 18.26
N GLY A 111 -1.57 -7.02 17.24
CA GLY A 111 -0.69 -6.50 16.20
C GLY A 111 -0.84 -4.99 16.08
N ASN A 112 0.22 -4.25 16.41
CA ASN A 112 0.32 -2.80 16.19
C ASN A 112 0.22 -2.55 14.68
N GLY A 113 -0.89 -1.92 14.26
CA GLY A 113 -1.15 -1.54 12.88
C GLY A 113 -0.37 -0.29 12.54
N ASP A 114 0.93 -0.44 12.30
CA ASP A 114 1.71 0.60 11.66
C ASP A 114 1.53 0.48 10.16
N SER A 115 1.18 1.62 9.54
CA SER A 115 1.01 1.81 8.10
C SER A 115 2.01 0.98 7.30
N ILE A 116 1.55 0.21 6.31
CA ILE A 116 2.45 -0.47 5.37
C ILE A 116 3.08 0.59 4.45
N VAL A 117 4.13 1.25 4.95
CA VAL A 117 5.05 2.02 4.11
C VAL A 117 5.93 1.00 3.40
N SER A 118 5.45 0.51 2.25
CA SER A 118 6.24 -0.29 1.34
C SER A 118 7.04 0.65 0.44
N THR A 119 8.18 1.13 0.93
CA THR A 119 9.07 1.93 0.10
C THR A 119 9.85 0.99 -0.83
N LEU A 120 9.52 1.00 -2.11
CA LEU A 120 10.37 0.38 -3.12
C LEU A 120 11.35 1.44 -3.64
N VAL A 121 12.62 1.34 -3.26
CA VAL A 121 13.68 2.19 -3.84
C VAL A 121 14.29 1.47 -5.03
N SER A 122 13.93 1.90 -6.23
CA SER A 122 14.57 1.46 -7.46
C SER A 122 15.64 2.46 -7.89
N PHE A 123 16.67 1.96 -8.58
CA PHE A 123 17.84 2.75 -8.96
C PHE A 123 18.30 2.39 -10.36
N TYR A 124 18.42 3.41 -11.20
CA TYR A 124 18.89 3.23 -12.58
C TYR A 124 20.04 4.18 -12.84
N THR A 125 21.18 3.62 -13.26
CA THR A 125 22.28 4.36 -13.89
C THR A 125 22.31 3.98 -15.35
N GLY A 126 21.93 4.88 -16.24
CA GLY A 126 21.84 4.51 -17.65
C GLY A 126 21.68 5.69 -18.58
N LEU A 127 22.80 6.28 -18.97
CA LEU A 127 23.01 6.82 -20.31
C LEU A 127 24.50 6.61 -20.63
N LYS A 128 24.80 5.74 -21.60
CA LYS A 128 26.05 5.82 -22.36
C LYS A 128 25.69 6.46 -23.68
N SER A 129 26.21 7.65 -23.93
CA SER A 129 25.96 8.43 -25.13
C SER A 129 26.71 7.83 -26.32
N ASP A 130 26.31 6.65 -26.79
CA ASP A 130 26.98 6.03 -27.93
C ASP A 130 26.42 6.55 -29.29
N ASP A 131 25.35 7.37 -29.33
CA ASP A 131 24.77 7.87 -30.60
C ASP A 131 23.95 9.19 -30.51
N LYS A 132 23.96 9.91 -29.37
CA LYS A 132 23.15 11.15 -29.25
C LYS A 132 23.92 12.37 -29.75
N ASP A 133 23.19 13.35 -30.28
CA ASP A 133 23.72 14.61 -30.77
C ASP A 133 24.57 15.31 -29.69
N ASP A 134 25.89 15.28 -29.86
CA ASP A 134 26.89 15.84 -28.93
C ASP A 134 26.56 17.29 -28.54
N ALA A 135 25.90 18.05 -29.42
CA ALA A 135 25.47 19.41 -29.16
C ALA A 135 24.45 19.50 -28.01
N THR A 136 23.51 18.55 -27.93
CA THR A 136 22.47 18.52 -26.89
C THR A 136 23.10 18.21 -25.53
N ILE A 137 23.95 17.19 -25.46
CA ILE A 137 24.64 16.80 -24.22
C ILE A 137 25.56 17.93 -23.74
N THR A 138 26.28 18.57 -24.66
CA THR A 138 27.12 19.72 -24.36
C THR A 138 26.31 20.85 -23.73
N SER A 139 25.16 21.21 -24.31
CA SER A 139 24.31 22.28 -23.79
C SER A 139 23.75 21.96 -22.39
N ILE A 140 23.31 20.72 -22.16
CA ILE A 140 22.83 20.26 -20.86
C ILE A 140 23.96 20.29 -19.84
N CYS A 141 25.13 19.76 -20.17
CA CYS A 141 26.23 19.71 -19.23
C CYS A 141 26.81 21.07 -18.89
N GLN A 142 26.90 21.99 -19.85
CA GLN A 142 27.23 23.39 -19.56
C GLN A 142 26.23 24.02 -18.60
N SER A 143 24.94 23.75 -18.78
CA SER A 143 23.87 24.24 -17.90
C SER A 143 23.97 23.66 -16.50
N VAL A 144 24.20 22.35 -16.37
CA VAL A 144 24.38 21.67 -15.08
C VAL A 144 25.64 22.22 -14.38
N ILE A 145 26.78 22.27 -15.07
CA ILE A 145 28.04 22.78 -14.53
C ILE A 145 27.92 24.24 -14.11
N ALA A 146 27.19 25.07 -14.85
CA ALA A 146 26.96 26.47 -14.48
C ALA A 146 26.16 26.62 -13.16
N VAL A 147 25.29 25.65 -12.85
CA VAL A 147 24.45 25.67 -11.63
C VAL A 147 25.10 24.94 -10.46
N SER A 148 25.53 23.70 -10.66
CA SER A 148 26.07 22.85 -9.59
C SER A 148 27.58 22.96 -9.46
N GLY A 149 28.30 23.29 -10.54
CA GLY A 149 29.75 23.22 -10.66
C GLY A 149 30.23 21.91 -11.32
N ASP A 150 31.46 21.91 -11.84
CA ASP A 150 32.06 20.72 -12.46
C ASP A 150 32.10 19.54 -11.48
N LYS A 151 31.70 18.35 -11.98
CA LYS A 151 31.57 17.09 -11.22
C LYS A 151 30.65 17.14 -10.00
N LYS A 152 29.87 18.22 -9.82
CA LYS A 152 28.93 18.33 -8.70
C LYS A 152 27.53 17.88 -9.13
N PRO A 153 26.88 16.99 -8.36
CA PRO A 153 25.56 16.49 -8.69
C PRO A 153 24.51 17.60 -8.55
N LEU A 154 23.62 17.67 -9.54
CA LEU A 154 22.38 18.44 -9.51
C LEU A 154 21.24 17.49 -9.18
N THR A 155 20.56 17.69 -8.06
CA THR A 155 19.43 16.86 -7.64
C THR A 155 18.11 17.59 -7.87
N ILE A 156 17.16 16.91 -8.50
CA ILE A 156 15.81 17.38 -8.78
C ILE A 156 14.87 16.42 -8.07
N SER A 157 13.92 16.94 -7.29
CA SER A 157 12.88 16.12 -6.67
C SER A 157 11.49 16.57 -7.10
N GLY A 158 10.63 15.58 -7.34
CA GLY A 158 9.21 15.75 -7.58
C GLY A 158 8.39 15.06 -6.50
N LEU A 159 7.19 15.57 -6.26
CA LEU A 159 6.18 14.91 -5.45
C LEU A 159 4.90 14.84 -6.26
N LEU A 160 4.33 13.64 -6.34
CA LEU A 160 3.01 13.40 -6.90
C LEU A 160 2.14 12.80 -5.82
N GLU A 161 1.01 13.44 -5.53
CA GLU A 161 0.00 12.92 -4.61
C GLU A 161 -1.25 12.57 -5.41
N LEU A 162 -1.76 11.35 -5.20
CA LEU A 162 -3.00 10.83 -5.76
C LEU A 162 -3.87 10.37 -4.59
N SER A 163 -5.15 10.72 -4.60
CA SER A 163 -6.06 10.33 -3.53
C SER A 163 -7.43 9.88 -4.04
N GLY A 164 -7.94 8.78 -3.48
CA GLY A 164 -9.33 8.38 -3.70
C GLY A 164 -9.69 8.19 -5.18
N SER A 165 -10.73 8.91 -5.60
CA SER A 165 -11.23 8.92 -6.98
C SER A 165 -10.27 9.55 -7.99
N GLU A 166 -9.19 10.23 -7.57
CA GLU A 166 -8.16 10.71 -8.51
C GLU A 166 -7.32 9.55 -9.08
N ILE A 167 -7.42 8.36 -8.46
CA ILE A 167 -6.88 7.11 -8.99
C ILE A 167 -7.87 6.49 -10.02
N ASP A 168 -8.95 7.19 -10.41
CA ASP A 168 -9.65 6.89 -11.67
C ASP A 168 -8.80 7.43 -12.83
N VAL A 169 -7.91 6.59 -13.37
CA VAL A 169 -7.24 6.93 -14.63
C VAL A 169 -8.26 6.70 -15.74
N ASN A 170 -8.36 7.69 -16.63
CA ASN A 170 -9.11 7.57 -17.86
C ASN A 170 -8.76 6.24 -18.54
N ASP A 171 -9.78 5.44 -18.84
CA ASP A 171 -9.71 4.11 -19.49
C ASP A 171 -8.90 4.14 -20.81
N ASP A 172 -8.66 5.34 -21.32
CA ASP A 172 -7.90 5.68 -22.51
C ASP A 172 -6.39 5.40 -22.37
N GLY A 173 -5.89 5.13 -21.15
CA GLY A 173 -4.47 4.84 -20.91
C GLY A 173 -3.55 6.04 -21.14
N GLU A 174 -4.10 7.25 -21.26
CA GLU A 174 -3.34 8.46 -21.47
C GLU A 174 -2.49 8.75 -20.23
N PRO A 175 -1.17 8.88 -20.39
CA PRO A 175 -0.27 9.08 -19.27
C PRO A 175 -0.56 10.42 -18.60
N VAL A 176 -0.87 10.37 -17.31
CA VAL A 176 -1.08 11.62 -16.57
C VAL A 176 0.27 12.25 -16.25
N GLU A 177 0.56 13.39 -16.88
CA GLU A 177 1.77 14.17 -16.63
C GLU A 177 1.62 14.98 -15.33
N TYR A 178 2.35 14.61 -14.28
CA TYR A 178 2.31 15.32 -13.01
C TYR A 178 3.69 15.84 -12.59
N PHE A 179 3.90 17.16 -12.56
CA PHE A 179 5.08 17.74 -11.93
C PHE A 179 4.82 19.07 -11.23
N THR A 180 5.04 19.07 -9.92
CA THR A 180 5.42 20.26 -9.15
C THR A 180 6.89 20.10 -8.77
N ILE A 181 7.77 20.94 -9.32
CA ILE A 181 9.19 20.98 -8.94
C ILE A 181 9.26 21.63 -7.55
N LEU A 182 9.64 20.86 -6.54
CA LEU A 182 9.88 21.39 -5.20
C LEU A 182 11.33 21.88 -5.10
N SER A 183 11.50 23.16 -5.38
CA SER A 183 12.69 23.98 -5.16
C SER A 183 13.90 23.68 -6.07
N SER A 184 14.24 24.66 -6.88
CA SER A 184 15.53 25.28 -6.66
C SER A 184 15.29 26.76 -6.45
N ASP A 185 15.78 27.34 -5.35
CA ASP A 185 15.74 28.80 -5.13
C ASP A 185 16.47 29.61 -6.23
N ASN A 186 17.09 28.91 -7.19
CA ASN A 186 17.70 29.49 -8.38
C ASN A 186 16.70 29.57 -9.55
N ASN A 187 16.19 30.77 -9.80
CA ASN A 187 15.43 31.10 -11.02
C ASN A 187 16.12 30.71 -12.34
N ILE A 188 17.45 30.50 -12.31
CA ILE A 188 18.26 30.08 -13.45
C ILE A 188 17.91 28.64 -13.91
N MET A 189 17.42 27.80 -13.01
CA MET A 189 17.09 26.40 -13.30
C MET A 189 15.74 26.22 -13.98
N ALA A 190 14.81 27.18 -13.82
CA ALA A 190 13.45 27.04 -14.31
C ALA A 190 13.38 26.70 -15.81
N PRO A 191 14.12 27.36 -16.74
CA PRO A 191 14.06 27.06 -18.17
C PRO A 191 14.56 25.65 -18.51
N ILE A 192 15.72 25.27 -17.96
CA ILE A 192 16.38 23.97 -18.19
C ILE A 192 15.51 22.84 -17.67
N LEU A 193 14.95 23.02 -16.48
CA LEU A 193 14.03 22.06 -15.87
C LEU A 193 12.67 22.05 -16.58
N THR A 194 12.18 23.18 -17.13
CA THR A 194 10.91 23.18 -17.86
C THR A 194 10.97 22.44 -19.19
N GLN A 195 12.11 22.50 -19.88
CA GLN A 195 12.29 21.87 -21.18
C GLN A 195 12.61 20.37 -21.05
N ASN A 196 13.28 20.00 -19.95
CA ASN A 196 13.76 18.65 -19.70
C ASN A 196 13.23 18.09 -18.37
N LYS A 197 11.92 18.23 -18.15
CA LYS A 197 11.29 17.65 -16.96
C LYS A 197 11.44 16.13 -17.06
N PRO A 198 11.93 15.44 -16.01
CA PRO A 198 11.66 14.02 -15.92
C PRO A 198 10.15 13.88 -16.02
N LYS A 199 9.65 13.19 -17.04
CA LYS A 199 8.21 12.91 -17.15
C LYS A 199 7.98 11.53 -16.57
N VAL A 200 7.20 11.47 -15.51
CA VAL A 200 6.68 10.23 -14.94
C VAL A 200 5.31 10.06 -15.56
N THR A 201 5.21 9.10 -16.46
CA THR A 201 3.93 8.66 -16.97
C THR A 201 3.47 7.50 -16.10
N ILE A 202 2.31 7.64 -15.45
CA ILE A 202 1.69 6.53 -14.73
C ILE A 202 0.77 5.80 -15.70
N ALA A 203 1.20 4.62 -16.13
CA ALA A 203 0.29 3.66 -16.72
C ALA A 203 -0.27 2.79 -15.59
N MET A 204 -1.58 2.61 -15.57
CA MET A 204 -2.23 1.61 -14.76
C MET A 204 -2.62 0.45 -15.66
N SER A 205 -2.05 -0.72 -15.42
CA SER A 205 -2.43 -1.92 -16.16
C SER A 205 -3.03 -2.98 -15.23
N ASP A 206 -3.97 -3.72 -15.80
CA ASP A 206 -4.57 -4.95 -15.30
C ASP A 206 -5.53 -4.79 -14.11
N HIS A 207 -6.80 -4.51 -14.42
CA HIS A 207 -7.89 -4.84 -13.51
C HIS A 207 -8.20 -6.32 -13.68
N SER A 208 -7.48 -7.18 -12.97
CA SER A 208 -8.09 -8.43 -12.57
C SER A 208 -8.82 -8.14 -11.27
N PRO A 209 -10.14 -7.85 -11.27
CA PRO A 209 -10.89 -8.05 -10.04
C PRO A 209 -10.55 -9.47 -9.64
N ARG A 210 -9.94 -9.63 -8.46
CA ARG A 210 -9.68 -10.95 -7.90
C ARG A 210 -11.03 -11.49 -7.42
N SER A 211 -11.92 -11.68 -8.40
CA SER A 211 -13.20 -12.33 -8.31
C SER A 211 -12.86 -13.79 -8.12
N SER A 212 -12.57 -14.15 -6.87
CA SER A 212 -13.17 -15.38 -6.42
C SER A 212 -14.68 -15.09 -6.47
N GLU A 213 -15.34 -15.54 -7.52
CA GLU A 213 -16.79 -15.75 -7.46
C GLU A 213 -17.00 -16.78 -6.36
N THR A 214 -17.04 -16.31 -5.12
CA THR A 214 -17.62 -17.10 -4.06
C THR A 214 -19.09 -17.03 -4.37
N SER A 215 -19.61 -18.06 -5.03
CA SER A 215 -21.03 -18.36 -5.13
C SER A 215 -21.55 -18.48 -3.70
N GLY A 216 -21.82 -17.33 -3.09
CA GLY A 216 -22.47 -17.26 -1.80
C GLY A 216 -23.83 -17.92 -1.97
N ASP A 217 -24.14 -18.86 -1.10
CA ASP A 217 -25.48 -19.39 -0.99
C ASP A 217 -26.40 -18.18 -0.72
N GLU A 218 -27.26 -17.83 -1.69
CA GLU A 218 -28.16 -16.64 -1.61
C GLU A 218 -29.05 -16.63 -0.36
N LYS A 219 -29.06 -17.74 0.38
CA LYS A 219 -29.86 -17.98 1.58
C LYS A 219 -29.20 -17.52 2.88
N ALA A 220 -27.93 -17.11 2.89
CA ALA A 220 -27.31 -16.62 4.12
C ALA A 220 -27.97 -15.30 4.58
N THR A 221 -28.75 -15.37 5.66
CA THR A 221 -29.47 -14.21 6.22
C THR A 221 -28.56 -13.26 7.00
N ASN A 222 -27.42 -13.78 7.44
CA ASN A 222 -26.43 -13.11 8.27
C ASN A 222 -25.12 -12.99 7.50
N VAL A 223 -24.85 -11.79 6.98
CA VAL A 223 -23.63 -11.50 6.21
C VAL A 223 -22.92 -10.28 6.77
N LEU A 224 -21.59 -10.34 6.80
CA LEU A 224 -20.71 -9.21 7.06
C LEU A 224 -20.16 -8.71 5.74
N ILE A 225 -20.44 -7.45 5.39
CA ILE A 225 -20.02 -6.88 4.10
C ILE A 225 -18.65 -6.24 4.22
N VAL A 226 -17.63 -6.82 3.61
CA VAL A 226 -16.28 -6.23 3.59
C VAL A 226 -15.96 -5.65 2.23
N GLN A 227 -15.16 -4.59 2.18
CA GLN A 227 -14.63 -4.04 0.94
C GLN A 227 -13.27 -4.69 0.67
N THR A 228 -13.13 -5.36 -0.48
CA THR A 228 -11.86 -5.96 -0.91
C THR A 228 -11.24 -5.13 -2.03
N PRO A 229 -9.94 -4.83 -2.00
CA PRO A 229 -9.31 -3.95 -2.96
C PRO A 229 -9.08 -4.58 -4.33
N ALA A 230 -9.09 -3.73 -5.35
CA ALA A 230 -8.49 -4.04 -6.65
C ALA A 230 -6.97 -3.78 -6.59
N SER A 231 -6.20 -4.50 -7.39
CA SER A 231 -4.74 -4.33 -7.47
C SER A 231 -4.41 -3.59 -8.76
N TYR A 232 -3.59 -2.56 -8.65
CA TYR A 232 -3.14 -1.75 -9.77
C TYR A 232 -1.61 -1.85 -9.86
N ILE A 233 -1.09 -1.90 -11.08
CA ILE A 233 0.35 -1.75 -11.33
C ILE A 233 0.58 -0.34 -11.83
N PHE A 234 1.34 0.44 -11.07
CA PHE A 234 1.81 1.76 -11.44
C PHE A 234 3.15 1.61 -12.13
N THR A 235 3.23 2.04 -13.39
CA THR A 235 4.50 2.18 -14.10
C THR A 235 5.01 3.60 -13.97
N VAL A 236 6.28 3.79 -13.63
CA VAL A 236 6.99 5.06 -13.62
C VAL A 236 8.05 5.00 -14.70
N ASN A 237 7.81 5.68 -15.81
CA ASN A 237 8.82 5.84 -16.86
C ASN A 237 9.71 7.04 -16.52
N TRP A 238 11.02 6.88 -16.69
CA TRP A 238 11.99 7.94 -16.59
C TRP A 238 12.42 8.33 -17.99
N LEU A 239 12.13 9.57 -18.35
CA LEU A 239 12.55 10.13 -19.63
C LEU A 239 13.88 10.87 -19.49
N ASP A 240 14.72 10.74 -20.50
CA ASP A 240 15.91 11.56 -20.63
C ASP A 240 15.58 12.92 -21.27
N PHE A 241 16.62 13.73 -21.52
CA PHE A 241 16.50 15.05 -22.11
C PHE A 241 15.99 15.05 -23.57
N THR A 242 15.98 13.90 -24.24
CA THR A 242 15.37 13.74 -25.58
C THR A 242 13.90 13.32 -25.52
N GLY A 243 13.39 13.03 -24.32
CA GLY A 243 12.04 12.49 -24.14
C GLY A 243 11.96 10.98 -24.33
N GLU A 244 13.09 10.29 -24.50
CA GLU A 244 13.12 8.83 -24.60
C GLU A 244 13.14 8.21 -23.21
N THR A 245 12.42 7.10 -23.04
CA THR A 245 12.45 6.34 -21.78
C THR A 245 13.78 5.60 -21.65
N TYR A 246 14.59 5.96 -20.65
CA TYR A 246 15.85 5.24 -20.35
C TYR A 246 15.71 4.25 -19.20
N ALA A 247 14.66 4.39 -18.39
CA ALA A 247 14.34 3.47 -17.30
C ALA A 247 12.83 3.43 -17.07
N SER A 248 12.34 2.31 -16.56
CA SER A 248 10.94 2.12 -16.19
C SER A 248 10.85 1.27 -14.94
N GLU A 249 9.95 1.64 -14.04
CA GLU A 249 9.77 1.03 -12.73
C GLU A 249 8.31 0.69 -12.51
N ASN A 250 8.03 -0.51 -12.01
CA ASN A 250 6.67 -0.93 -11.70
C ASN A 250 6.52 -1.16 -10.20
N PHE A 251 5.42 -0.68 -9.63
CA PHE A 251 5.02 -1.03 -8.27
C PHE A 251 3.52 -1.29 -8.20
N SER A 252 3.09 -2.12 -7.25
CA SER A 252 1.67 -2.48 -7.10
C SER A 252 1.03 -1.74 -5.93
N VAL A 253 -0.20 -1.27 -6.14
CA VAL A 253 -1.01 -0.59 -5.14
C VAL A 253 -2.36 -1.28 -5.04
N LEU A 254 -2.84 -1.50 -3.82
CA LEU A 254 -4.21 -1.94 -3.57
C LEU A 254 -5.11 -0.71 -3.47
N VAL A 255 -6.18 -0.67 -4.24
CA VAL A 255 -7.14 0.45 -4.30
C VAL A 255 -8.53 -0.08 -3.92
N PRO A 256 -8.92 0.02 -2.62
CA PRO A 256 -10.19 -0.44 -2.09
C PRO A 256 -11.40 0.17 -2.79
N GLU A 257 -11.32 1.44 -3.17
CA GLU A 257 -12.41 2.21 -3.76
C GLU A 257 -12.88 1.62 -5.08
N GLN A 258 -11.93 1.07 -5.84
CA GLN A 258 -12.08 0.40 -7.13
C GLN A 258 -12.26 -1.12 -7.01
N GLY A 259 -12.26 -1.61 -5.78
CA GLY A 259 -12.48 -3.00 -5.48
C GLY A 259 -13.96 -3.40 -5.50
N SER A 260 -14.25 -4.55 -4.92
CA SER A 260 -15.63 -5.04 -4.77
C SER A 260 -15.97 -5.25 -3.31
N THR A 261 -17.26 -5.14 -2.99
CA THR A 261 -17.78 -5.57 -1.69
C THR A 261 -18.04 -7.06 -1.71
N LYS A 262 -17.56 -7.79 -0.70
CA LYS A 262 -17.83 -9.21 -0.49
C LYS A 262 -18.69 -9.40 0.75
N ALA A 263 -19.77 -10.15 0.59
CA ALA A 263 -20.57 -10.64 1.71
C ALA A 263 -19.89 -11.89 2.29
N ILE A 264 -19.39 -11.79 3.51
CA ILE A 264 -18.84 -12.91 4.27
C ILE A 264 -19.98 -13.50 5.09
N PRO A 265 -20.41 -14.75 4.80
CA PRO A 265 -21.48 -15.38 5.56
C PRO A 265 -21.02 -15.56 7.02
N MET A 266 -21.83 -15.05 7.94
CA MET A 266 -21.64 -15.30 9.36
C MET A 266 -22.37 -16.60 9.71
N PRO A 267 -21.68 -17.61 10.28
CA PRO A 267 -22.33 -18.85 10.69
C PRO A 267 -23.51 -18.58 11.61
N GLU A 268 -24.66 -19.20 11.33
CA GLU A 268 -25.84 -19.08 12.16
C GLU A 268 -25.63 -19.82 13.49
N PRO A 269 -26.08 -19.26 14.64
CA PRO A 269 -25.96 -19.90 15.93
C PRO A 269 -26.61 -21.29 15.93
N SER A 270 -25.84 -22.33 16.21
CA SER A 270 -26.38 -23.67 16.43
C SER A 270 -27.17 -23.70 17.75
N LEU A 271 -28.17 -24.59 17.85
CA LEU A 271 -28.95 -24.79 19.08
C LEU A 271 -28.06 -25.13 20.29
N PHE A 272 -26.91 -25.76 20.04
CA PHE A 272 -25.90 -26.10 21.02
C PHE A 272 -24.51 -26.01 20.39
N GLY A 273 -23.50 -25.61 21.17
CA GLY A 273 -22.10 -25.50 20.72
C GLY A 273 -21.60 -24.07 20.57
N LYS A 274 -20.28 -23.94 20.42
CA LYS A 274 -19.61 -22.66 20.18
C LYS A 274 -19.24 -22.55 18.71
N ILE A 275 -19.51 -21.38 18.15
CA ILE A 275 -19.11 -21.01 16.81
C ILE A 275 -17.83 -20.19 16.91
N ASP A 276 -16.80 -20.64 16.21
CA ASP A 276 -15.53 -19.92 16.09
C ASP A 276 -15.44 -19.39 14.65
N MET A 277 -15.66 -18.09 14.48
CA MET A 277 -15.34 -17.38 13.26
C MET A 277 -14.17 -16.46 13.54
N GLU A 278 -13.22 -16.31 12.63
CA GLU A 278 -12.16 -15.33 12.76
C GLU A 278 -11.94 -14.66 11.42
N LEU A 279 -12.04 -13.33 11.39
CA LEU A 279 -11.75 -12.50 10.23
C LEU A 279 -10.69 -11.48 10.61
N SER A 280 -9.67 -11.32 9.77
CA SER A 280 -8.72 -10.21 9.88
C SER A 280 -8.54 -9.56 8.52
N LEU A 281 -8.51 -8.22 8.52
CA LEU A 281 -8.31 -7.39 7.34
C LEU A 281 -7.00 -6.63 7.47
N ALA A 282 -6.23 -6.57 6.38
CA ALA A 282 -5.16 -5.59 6.23
C ALA A 282 -5.74 -4.16 6.19
N GLU A 283 -4.89 -3.15 6.36
CA GLU A 283 -5.32 -1.75 6.23
C GLU A 283 -5.97 -1.45 4.87
N SER A 284 -5.53 -2.12 3.81
CA SER A 284 -6.13 -2.05 2.48
C SER A 284 -7.52 -2.70 2.37
N GLY A 285 -8.09 -3.23 3.45
CA GLY A 285 -9.34 -4.01 3.42
C GLY A 285 -9.18 -5.41 2.83
N MET A 286 -7.98 -5.81 2.40
CA MET A 286 -7.72 -7.18 1.95
C MET A 286 -7.89 -8.17 3.12
N ILE A 287 -8.65 -9.24 2.91
CA ILE A 287 -8.79 -10.33 3.88
C ILE A 287 -7.44 -11.02 4.02
N THR A 288 -6.85 -10.99 5.21
CA THR A 288 -5.58 -11.66 5.51
C THR A 288 -5.77 -13.00 6.21
N LYS A 289 -6.89 -13.15 6.93
CA LYS A 289 -7.29 -14.36 7.64
C LYS A 289 -8.80 -14.51 7.61
N LEU A 290 -9.28 -15.71 7.27
CA LEU A 290 -10.67 -16.11 7.39
C LEU A 290 -10.73 -17.55 7.89
N LYS A 291 -11.31 -17.76 9.07
CA LYS A 291 -11.49 -19.07 9.68
C LYS A 291 -12.96 -19.27 10.05
N TYR A 292 -13.45 -20.46 9.77
CA TYR A 292 -14.71 -20.97 10.30
C TYR A 292 -14.45 -22.28 11.02
N GLY A 293 -15.10 -22.47 12.16
CA GLY A 293 -15.04 -23.71 12.91
C GLY A 293 -16.28 -23.85 13.78
N THR A 294 -16.75 -25.09 13.90
CA THR A 294 -17.67 -25.50 14.96
C THR A 294 -16.90 -26.43 15.89
N THR A 295 -17.04 -26.24 17.20
CA THR A 295 -16.52 -27.19 18.19
C THR A 295 -17.69 -28.03 18.69
N ASP A 296 -18.02 -29.09 17.95
CA ASP A 296 -18.99 -30.07 18.44
C ASP A 296 -18.34 -30.94 19.51
N VAL A 297 -18.88 -30.86 20.73
CA VAL A 297 -18.33 -31.46 21.96
C VAL A 297 -18.41 -33.00 21.97
N ALA A 298 -19.00 -33.62 20.95
CA ALA A 298 -19.34 -35.05 20.94
C ALA A 298 -18.46 -35.94 20.04
N SER A 299 -17.64 -35.37 19.17
CA SER A 299 -16.78 -36.13 18.26
C SER A 299 -15.44 -35.42 18.11
N GLY A 300 -14.45 -35.88 18.86
CA GLY A 300 -13.07 -35.42 18.67
C GLY A 300 -12.60 -35.75 17.27
N SER A 301 -12.54 -34.76 16.38
CA SER A 301 -11.84 -34.83 15.10
C SER A 301 -11.85 -33.48 14.37
N ASP A 302 -10.67 -33.00 14.00
CA ASP A 302 -10.33 -32.57 12.64
C ASP A 302 -11.30 -31.62 11.91
N SER A 303 -11.62 -30.46 12.49
CA SER A 303 -12.20 -29.37 11.71
C SER A 303 -11.11 -28.68 10.87
N ILE A 304 -11.22 -28.94 9.56
CA ILE A 304 -10.42 -28.49 8.43
C ILE A 304 -10.04 -27.00 8.55
N ASN A 305 -8.76 -26.73 8.78
CA ASN A 305 -8.17 -25.41 8.62
C ASN A 305 -7.98 -25.13 7.11
N SER A 306 -8.94 -24.48 6.46
CA SER A 306 -8.64 -23.75 5.21
C SER A 306 -7.92 -22.45 5.59
N LEU A 307 -6.68 -22.57 6.06
CA LEU A 307 -5.85 -21.44 6.44
C LEU A 307 -5.33 -20.79 5.15
N ILE A 308 -5.97 -19.71 4.72
CA ILE A 308 -5.35 -18.81 3.73
C ILE A 308 -4.41 -17.91 4.53
N GLU A 309 -3.19 -18.37 4.78
CA GLU A 309 -2.13 -17.51 5.31
C GLU A 309 -1.63 -16.62 4.18
N THR A 310 -2.00 -15.35 4.24
CA THR A 310 -1.45 -14.33 3.35
C THR A 310 -0.25 -13.72 4.07
N VAL A 311 0.95 -13.86 3.50
CA VAL A 311 2.22 -13.41 4.10
C VAL A 311 2.17 -11.89 4.35
N THR A 312 2.08 -11.49 5.62
CA THR A 312 2.23 -10.09 6.04
C THR A 312 3.55 -9.94 6.80
N SER A 313 4.44 -9.07 6.32
CA SER A 313 5.71 -8.73 6.99
C SER A 313 5.47 -7.93 8.28
N THR A 314 6.35 -8.12 9.27
CA THR A 314 6.24 -7.54 10.62
C THR A 314 6.77 -6.10 10.70
N THR A 315 6.39 -5.32 11.72
CA THR A 315 6.80 -3.92 11.91
C THR A 315 8.31 -3.74 12.14
N SER A 316 8.97 -4.69 12.78
CA SER A 316 10.43 -4.69 12.95
C SER A 316 11.16 -4.85 11.62
N GLU A 317 10.61 -5.64 10.69
CA GLU A 317 11.17 -5.80 9.34
C GLU A 317 11.00 -4.51 8.53
N LYS A 318 9.89 -3.78 8.72
CA LYS A 318 9.64 -2.48 8.06
C LYS A 318 10.61 -1.39 8.51
N ALA A 319 10.84 -1.22 9.82
CA ALA A 319 11.77 -0.21 10.32
C ALA A 319 13.21 -0.48 9.84
N ALA A 320 13.61 -1.75 9.82
CA ALA A 320 14.89 -2.17 9.26
C ALA A 320 14.97 -1.90 7.75
N ALA A 321 13.87 -2.08 6.99
CA ALA A 321 13.81 -1.74 5.57
C ALA A 321 14.01 -0.23 5.33
N ILE A 322 13.31 0.63 6.06
CA ILE A 322 13.46 2.09 5.93
C ILE A 322 14.89 2.55 6.26
N GLN A 323 15.51 1.97 7.28
CA GLN A 323 16.90 2.31 7.60
C GLN A 323 17.87 1.78 6.54
N ALA A 324 17.66 0.55 6.04
CA ALA A 324 18.44 0.01 4.94
C ALA A 324 18.32 0.86 3.68
N GLU A 325 17.16 1.49 3.42
CA GLU A 325 16.95 2.42 2.31
C GLU A 325 17.74 3.73 2.49
N ALA A 326 17.70 4.33 3.68
CA ALA A 326 18.48 5.54 3.94
C ALA A 326 19.99 5.28 3.76
N ASP A 327 20.46 4.12 4.20
CA ASP A 327 21.84 3.68 3.99
C ASP A 327 22.15 3.40 2.51
N LEU A 328 21.20 2.79 1.78
CA LEU A 328 21.33 2.56 0.34
C LEU A 328 21.49 3.88 -0.43
N ILE A 329 20.64 4.88 -0.16
CA ILE A 329 20.72 6.21 -0.79
C ILE A 329 22.08 6.86 -0.49
N LYS A 330 22.56 6.76 0.75
CA LYS A 330 23.88 7.30 1.14
C LYS A 330 25.02 6.58 0.42
N GLN A 331 24.95 5.26 0.27
CA GLN A 331 25.93 4.48 -0.50
C GLN A 331 25.90 4.83 -1.98
N GLN A 332 24.71 5.10 -2.55
CA GLN A 332 24.55 5.53 -3.93
C GLN A 332 25.18 6.91 -4.18
N GLN A 333 24.93 7.87 -3.29
CA GLN A 333 25.57 9.19 -3.38
C GLN A 333 27.10 9.08 -3.36
N ARG A 334 27.64 8.18 -2.54
CA ARG A 334 29.08 7.87 -2.54
C ARG A 334 29.53 7.26 -3.87
N LEU A 335 28.82 6.24 -4.38
CA LEU A 335 29.16 5.59 -5.65
C LEU A 335 29.14 6.55 -6.83
N ILE A 336 28.13 7.43 -6.91
CA ILE A 336 28.02 8.45 -7.96
C ILE A 336 29.18 9.41 -7.87
N LYS A 337 29.50 9.90 -6.66
CA LYS A 337 30.65 10.78 -6.43
C LYS A 337 31.96 10.09 -6.85
N CYS A 338 32.13 8.81 -6.50
CA CYS A 338 33.29 8.01 -6.88
C CYS A 338 33.40 7.77 -8.39
N LYS A 339 32.27 7.60 -9.10
CA LYS A 339 32.28 7.46 -10.56
C LYS A 339 32.60 8.78 -11.26
N ALA A 340 32.12 9.90 -10.71
CA ALA A 340 32.39 11.23 -11.25
C ALA A 340 33.84 11.70 -10.98
N ASP A 341 34.41 11.28 -9.85
CA ASP A 341 35.78 11.62 -9.45
C ASP A 341 36.49 10.41 -8.80
N PRO A 342 37.07 9.52 -9.62
CA PRO A 342 37.73 8.31 -9.13
C PRO A 342 38.92 8.57 -8.22
N GLU A 343 39.57 9.74 -8.36
CA GLU A 343 40.77 10.10 -7.60
C GLU A 343 40.47 10.47 -6.13
N ASN A 344 39.24 10.89 -5.83
CA ASN A 344 38.80 11.33 -4.50
C ASN A 344 37.71 10.41 -3.89
N CYS A 345 37.69 9.14 -4.28
CA CYS A 345 36.77 8.14 -3.73
C CYS A 345 37.29 7.56 -2.41
N GLU A 346 36.84 8.12 -1.28
CA GLU A 346 37.03 7.58 0.09
C GLU A 346 35.70 7.05 0.69
#